data_AF-A0A1H2A7K8-F1
#
_entry.id   AF-A0A1H2A7K8-F1
#
_cell.length_a   1.000
_cell.length_b   1.000
_cell.length_c   1.000
_cell.angle_alpha   90.00
_cell.angle_beta   90.00
_cell.angle_gamma   90.00
#
_symmetry.space_group_name_H-M   'P 1'
#
loop_
_entity.id
_entity.type
_entity.pdbx_description
1 polymer ?
#
loop_
_entity_poly.entity_id
_entity_poly.type
_entity_poly.pdbx_seq_one_letter_code
_entity_poly.pdbx_strand_id
1 'polypeptide(L)'
;MRFNFENAGGASHPNGGKPPRHKSPLPHGLYLTTGIRLHPQSQRRILPRMNVDSPLSAWQHAIEQKGFVQDEAQEHAVWALQKCHEALHEGRTPITGVYLWGPVGRGKTWLMDQFYQNLRVPARRQHFHHFMGWVHQRSFQLTGTADPLKALARELSQEVRVLCFDELFVNDIGDAIILGRLFQVMFEQGVVVVCTSNQPPDQLYADGFNRDRFVPAISAIKQHMQVIAVDGGEDHRLHPGAALQRYWVNVPGQSGVLSEVFKALTVGQSLSSDPVKIGYRSVNVMRASQTVLWCRYAELCEQPFAAMDFMALCDTFSAILLSDVPNLSAQKREGRIARGTEDGVERVAAGDRELPQLSVHDDGVRRFIALVDECYDRKVPLYLEAQVPMEALYTEGYLAFPFRRTLSRLQEMQLQRFAEA
;
A
#
# COMPACT_ATOMS: atom_id res chain seq x y z
N MET A 1 4.36 -2.87 67.87
CA MET A 1 5.82 -2.64 67.90
C MET A 1 6.08 -1.20 67.52
N ARG A 2 6.47 -0.38 68.50
CA ARG A 2 6.97 1.00 68.36
C ARG A 2 8.47 0.92 68.04
N PHE A 3 9.02 1.86 67.27
CA PHE A 3 10.06 2.81 67.69
C PHE A 3 10.59 3.61 66.47
N ASN A 4 10.32 4.91 66.49
CA ASN A 4 11.15 5.97 65.90
C ASN A 4 12.47 6.07 66.69
N PHE A 5 13.54 6.60 66.09
CA PHE A 5 14.51 7.59 66.59
C PHE A 5 15.50 7.82 65.41
N GLU A 6 15.57 9.01 64.78
CA GLU A 6 16.42 10.17 65.17
C GLU A 6 17.93 9.86 65.10
N ASN A 7 18.86 10.75 64.79
CA ASN A 7 18.95 12.09 64.18
C ASN A 7 20.46 12.44 64.20
N ALA A 8 20.88 13.44 63.42
CA ALA A 8 22.12 14.23 63.57
C ALA A 8 23.48 13.51 63.37
N GLY A 9 24.54 14.12 62.85
CA GLY A 9 24.83 15.52 62.53
C GLY A 9 26.33 15.78 62.74
N GLY A 10 26.98 16.48 61.80
CA GLY A 10 28.28 17.16 61.95
C GLY A 10 29.52 16.26 62.16
N ALA A 11 30.76 16.64 61.90
CA ALA A 11 31.42 17.78 61.26
C ALA A 11 32.92 17.45 61.30
N SER A 12 33.70 17.73 60.25
CA SER A 12 35.09 18.28 60.32
C SER A 12 35.84 18.21 58.97
N HIS A 13 36.24 19.39 58.50
CA HIS A 13 37.31 19.70 57.53
C HIS A 13 38.72 19.33 58.08
N PRO A 14 39.88 19.60 57.42
CA PRO A 14 40.19 20.24 56.11
C PRO A 14 41.12 19.33 55.25
N ASN A 15 41.68 19.63 54.06
CA ASN A 15 42.65 20.69 53.77
C ASN A 15 43.19 20.53 52.32
N GLY A 16 43.55 21.65 51.68
CA GLY A 16 44.47 21.76 50.53
C GLY A 16 43.98 21.20 49.18
N GLY A 17 44.08 21.88 48.03
CA GLY A 17 44.86 23.03 47.66
C GLY A 17 44.36 23.55 46.31
N LYS A 18 44.12 24.86 46.31
CA LYS A 18 43.83 25.79 45.21
C LYS A 18 45.18 26.11 44.48
N PRO A 19 45.32 26.98 43.44
CA PRO A 19 44.37 27.74 42.63
C PRO A 19 44.88 27.94 41.14
N PRO A 20 44.74 29.09 40.43
CA PRO A 20 44.07 29.11 39.12
C PRO A 20 44.73 30.05 38.05
N ARG A 21 43.98 30.26 36.95
CA ARG A 21 43.72 31.50 36.17
C ARG A 21 44.74 32.67 36.14
N HIS A 22 44.91 33.24 34.94
CA HIS A 22 44.65 34.64 34.51
C HIS A 22 45.54 35.01 33.31
N LYS A 23 45.32 36.01 32.43
CA LYS A 23 44.33 37.07 32.14
C LYS A 23 44.72 37.61 30.74
N SER A 24 43.77 38.27 30.07
CA SER A 24 43.91 39.11 28.85
C SER A 24 44.94 40.26 29.00
N PRO A 25 45.34 41.06 27.97
CA PRO A 25 44.46 41.98 27.21
C PRO A 25 44.87 42.32 25.74
N LEU A 26 44.07 43.17 25.05
CA LEU A 26 44.28 43.79 23.72
C LEU A 26 45.38 44.90 23.73
N PRO A 27 45.87 45.40 22.55
CA PRO A 27 45.40 46.71 22.05
C PRO A 27 45.43 46.96 20.50
N HIS A 28 44.82 48.11 20.13
CA HIS A 28 44.68 48.94 18.91
C HIS A 28 45.67 48.90 17.71
N GLY A 29 45.14 49.03 16.47
CA GLY A 29 45.27 50.24 15.62
C GLY A 29 46.34 50.38 14.48
N LEU A 30 45.83 50.49 13.24
CA LEU A 30 46.26 51.33 12.07
C LEU A 30 47.32 50.89 10.99
N TYR A 31 46.80 50.60 9.78
CA TYR A 31 47.14 51.06 8.38
C TYR A 31 48.50 50.77 7.68
N LEU A 32 48.49 49.96 6.58
CA LEU A 32 48.57 50.38 5.14
C LEU A 32 48.94 49.23 4.14
N THR A 33 48.14 49.15 3.07
CA THR A 33 48.42 48.79 1.65
C THR A 33 48.75 47.38 1.15
N THR A 34 48.04 47.08 0.05
CA THR A 34 48.19 46.05 -1.02
C THR A 34 47.44 44.74 -0.74
N GLY A 35 46.49 44.27 -1.54
CA GLY A 35 46.11 44.64 -2.90
C GLY A 35 45.92 43.38 -3.73
N ILE A 36 44.92 42.53 -3.41
CA ILE A 36 44.44 41.47 -4.30
C ILE A 36 42.92 41.35 -4.14
N ARG A 37 42.21 41.54 -5.26
CA ARG A 37 40.75 41.45 -5.38
C ARG A 37 40.29 40.00 -5.12
N LEU A 38 39.33 39.82 -4.23
CA LEU A 38 38.41 38.68 -4.23
C LEU A 38 36.99 39.23 -4.35
N HIS A 39 36.28 38.76 -5.38
CA HIS A 39 34.87 39.02 -5.62
C HIS A 39 34.02 38.73 -4.37
N PRO A 40 33.04 39.57 -4.00
CA PRO A 40 32.10 39.23 -2.95
C PRO A 40 31.24 38.07 -3.44
N GLN A 41 31.37 36.93 -2.75
CA GLN A 41 30.42 35.84 -2.84
C GLN A 41 29.01 36.40 -2.61
N SER A 42 28.14 36.13 -3.58
CA SER A 42 26.71 36.28 -3.48
C SER A 42 26.23 35.82 -2.10
N GLN A 43 25.70 36.76 -1.31
CA GLN A 43 24.87 36.43 -0.15
C GLN A 43 23.78 35.49 -0.64
N ARG A 44 23.94 34.19 -0.39
CA ARG A 44 22.84 33.24 -0.48
C ARG A 44 21.83 33.73 0.54
N ARG A 45 20.76 34.36 0.05
CA ARG A 45 19.50 34.47 0.79
C ARG A 45 19.17 33.05 1.25
N ILE A 46 19.35 32.79 2.54
CA ILE A 46 18.74 31.62 3.17
C ILE A 46 17.25 31.91 3.10
N LEU A 47 16.58 31.36 2.08
CA LEU A 47 15.14 31.31 2.03
C LEU A 47 14.68 30.61 3.32
N PRO A 48 13.74 31.18 4.09
CA PRO A 48 13.26 30.51 5.29
C PRO A 48 12.72 29.14 4.90
N ARG A 49 13.02 28.10 5.69
CA ARG A 49 12.34 26.80 5.57
C ARG A 49 10.85 27.07 5.72
N MET A 50 10.11 27.01 4.62
CA MET A 50 8.65 27.08 4.65
C MET A 50 8.15 25.81 5.34
N ASN A 51 7.44 25.96 6.45
CA ASN A 51 6.79 24.82 7.11
C ASN A 51 5.69 24.30 6.20
N VAL A 52 5.82 23.05 5.76
CA VAL A 52 4.76 22.31 5.10
C VAL A 52 3.87 21.77 6.22
N ASP A 53 2.74 22.43 6.48
CA ASP A 53 1.84 22.13 7.59
C ASP A 53 0.43 21.68 7.11
N SER A 54 0.21 21.59 5.80
CA SER A 54 -1.09 21.27 5.22
C SER A 54 -0.98 20.67 3.80
N PRO A 55 -2.02 19.99 3.29
CA PRO A 55 -2.06 19.50 1.91
C PRO A 55 -1.78 20.60 0.87
N LEU A 56 -2.38 21.78 1.04
CA LEU A 56 -2.20 22.89 0.09
C LEU A 56 -0.77 23.43 0.09
N SER A 57 -0.18 23.64 1.28
CA SER A 57 1.21 24.12 1.38
C SER A 57 2.21 23.09 0.85
N ALA A 58 1.96 21.80 1.05
CA ALA A 58 2.77 20.71 0.50
C ALA A 58 2.75 20.70 -1.04
N TRP A 59 1.57 20.90 -1.62
CA TRP A 59 1.39 20.96 -3.06
C TRP A 59 2.02 22.21 -3.69
N GLN A 60 1.80 23.38 -3.11
CA GLN A 60 2.43 24.63 -3.55
C GLN A 60 3.96 24.50 -3.56
N HIS A 61 4.52 23.92 -2.50
CA HIS A 61 5.97 23.67 -2.42
C HIS A 61 6.46 22.68 -3.49
N ALA A 62 5.69 21.64 -3.79
CA ALA A 62 6.04 20.68 -4.83
C ALA A 62 6.04 21.30 -6.24
N ILE A 63 5.10 22.21 -6.53
CA ILE A 63 5.08 22.96 -7.79
C ILE A 63 6.33 23.84 -7.92
N GLU A 64 6.62 24.63 -6.89
CA GLU A 64 7.72 25.60 -6.91
C GLU A 64 9.11 24.95 -7.00
N GLN A 65 9.32 23.80 -6.36
CA GLN A 65 10.65 23.19 -6.25
C GLN A 65 10.89 21.99 -7.17
N LYS A 66 9.85 21.28 -7.61
CA LYS A 66 9.99 20.03 -8.37
C LYS A 66 9.50 20.13 -9.82
N GLY A 67 9.12 21.31 -10.28
CA GLY A 67 8.74 21.55 -11.68
C GLY A 67 7.46 20.80 -12.09
N PHE A 68 6.52 20.60 -11.16
CA PHE A 68 5.23 20.00 -11.48
C PHE A 68 4.42 20.91 -12.42
N VAL A 69 3.88 20.34 -13.48
CA VAL A 69 2.89 21.00 -14.34
C VAL A 69 1.57 21.06 -13.58
N GLN A 70 0.98 22.25 -13.49
CA GLN A 70 -0.30 22.48 -12.81
C GLN A 70 -1.43 21.77 -13.59
N ASP A 71 -2.12 20.86 -12.92
CA ASP A 71 -3.31 20.18 -13.40
C ASP A 71 -4.53 20.62 -12.56
N GLU A 72 -5.56 21.13 -13.22
CA GLU A 72 -6.81 21.57 -12.59
C GLU A 72 -7.47 20.45 -11.77
N ALA A 73 -7.35 19.20 -12.22
CA ALA A 73 -7.89 18.05 -11.49
C ALA A 73 -7.12 17.78 -10.18
N GLN A 74 -5.80 17.94 -10.18
CA GLN A 74 -4.99 17.86 -8.96
C GLN A 74 -5.27 19.02 -8.01
N GLU A 75 -5.43 20.24 -8.53
CA GLU A 75 -5.75 21.40 -7.70
C GLU A 75 -7.09 21.22 -6.97
N HIS A 76 -8.13 20.73 -7.66
CA HIS A 76 -9.40 20.38 -7.03
C HIS A 76 -9.26 19.32 -5.94
N ALA A 77 -8.45 18.29 -6.16
CA ALA A 77 -8.18 17.26 -5.16
C ALA A 77 -7.47 17.82 -3.93
N VAL A 78 -6.47 18.67 -4.12
CA VAL A 78 -5.73 19.36 -3.04
C VAL A 78 -6.68 20.21 -2.20
N TRP A 79 -7.56 20.99 -2.83
CA TRP A 79 -8.53 21.82 -2.10
C TRP A 79 -9.51 21.01 -1.27
N ALA A 80 -9.95 19.85 -1.75
CA ALA A 80 -10.82 18.98 -0.97
C ALA A 80 -10.10 18.34 0.22
N LEU A 81 -8.85 17.89 0.01
CA LEU A 81 -8.00 17.38 1.09
C LEU A 81 -7.71 18.48 2.12
N GLN A 82 -7.47 19.71 1.67
CA GLN A 82 -7.27 20.89 2.53
C GLN A 82 -8.51 21.17 3.39
N LYS A 83 -9.71 21.22 2.79
CA LYS A 83 -10.96 21.43 3.53
C LYS A 83 -11.22 20.33 4.56
N CYS A 84 -10.95 19.07 4.19
CA CYS A 84 -11.06 17.93 5.10
C CYS A 84 -10.05 18.07 6.26
N HIS A 85 -8.79 18.41 5.95
CA HIS A 85 -7.73 18.62 6.93
C HIS A 85 -8.07 19.74 7.92
N GLU A 86 -8.54 20.89 7.46
CA GLU A 86 -8.97 22.00 8.32
C GLU A 86 -10.13 21.59 9.23
N ALA A 87 -11.17 20.97 8.66
CA ALA A 87 -12.33 20.52 9.42
C ALA A 87 -11.95 19.51 10.51
N LEU A 88 -10.96 18.63 10.25
CA LEU A 88 -10.39 17.70 11.22
C LEU A 88 -9.69 18.41 12.38
N HIS A 89 -8.86 19.40 12.09
CA HIS A 89 -8.06 20.10 13.12
C HIS A 89 -8.89 21.09 13.93
N GLU A 90 -9.95 21.63 13.34
CA GLU A 90 -10.89 22.51 14.03
C GLU A 90 -11.99 21.75 14.81
N GLY A 91 -12.05 20.42 14.67
CA GLY A 91 -13.06 19.61 15.34
C GLY A 91 -14.49 19.86 14.86
N ARG A 92 -14.67 20.31 13.61
CA ARG A 92 -15.99 20.55 13.01
C ARG A 92 -16.78 19.23 12.91
N THR A 93 -18.11 19.31 12.89
CA THR A 93 -18.98 18.16 12.56
C THR A 93 -20.20 18.62 11.74
N PRO A 94 -20.65 17.87 10.72
CA PRO A 94 -20.01 16.68 10.16
C PRO A 94 -18.75 17.02 9.35
N ILE A 95 -17.84 16.06 9.21
CA ILE A 95 -16.64 16.17 8.36
C ILE A 95 -16.81 15.25 7.16
N THR A 96 -16.71 15.82 5.96
CA THR A 96 -16.79 15.08 4.70
C THR A 96 -15.42 14.48 4.37
N GLY A 97 -15.38 13.17 4.12
CA GLY A 97 -14.20 12.47 3.63
C GLY A 97 -13.86 12.81 2.18
N VAL A 98 -12.81 12.19 1.62
CA VAL A 98 -12.41 12.44 0.23
C VAL A 98 -12.15 11.12 -0.50
N TYR A 99 -12.77 10.95 -1.67
CA TYR A 99 -12.57 9.81 -2.56
C TYR A 99 -11.86 10.29 -3.82
N LEU A 100 -10.57 9.98 -3.95
CA LEU A 100 -9.76 10.32 -5.11
C LEU A 100 -9.76 9.16 -6.10
N TRP A 101 -10.12 9.40 -7.35
CA TRP A 101 -10.07 8.36 -8.37
C TRP A 101 -9.52 8.82 -9.70
N GLY A 102 -8.96 7.88 -10.46
CA GLY A 102 -8.40 8.16 -11.79
C GLY A 102 -7.37 7.10 -12.20
N PRO A 103 -6.82 7.16 -13.41
CA PRO A 103 -5.83 6.20 -13.88
C PRO A 103 -4.58 6.08 -12.99
N VAL A 104 -3.84 5.01 -13.18
CA VAL A 104 -2.53 4.83 -12.53
C VAL A 104 -1.58 5.97 -12.94
N GLY A 105 -0.70 6.41 -12.03
CA GLY A 105 0.29 7.45 -12.33
C GLY A 105 -0.15 8.92 -12.16
N ARG A 106 -1.42 9.16 -11.82
CA ARG A 106 -1.96 10.53 -11.65
C ARG A 106 -1.66 11.21 -10.30
N GLY A 107 -0.75 10.68 -9.49
CA GLY A 107 -0.35 11.30 -8.21
C GLY A 107 -1.33 11.15 -7.03
N LYS A 108 -2.41 10.35 -7.16
CA LYS A 108 -3.40 10.12 -6.07
C LYS A 108 -2.75 9.68 -4.75
N THR A 109 -1.83 8.72 -4.80
CA THR A 109 -1.11 8.21 -3.63
C THR A 109 -0.26 9.32 -3.02
N TRP A 110 0.42 10.12 -3.83
CA TRP A 110 1.21 11.25 -3.34
C TRP A 110 0.34 12.30 -2.64
N LEU A 111 -0.82 12.64 -3.20
CA LEU A 111 -1.79 13.54 -2.56
C LEU A 111 -2.27 12.99 -1.20
N MET A 112 -2.56 11.69 -1.16
CA MET A 112 -2.89 10.98 0.09
C MET A 112 -1.73 11.01 1.10
N ASP A 113 -0.49 10.79 0.65
CA ASP A 113 0.72 10.86 1.48
C ASP A 113 0.81 12.22 2.17
N GLN A 114 0.69 13.30 1.38
CA GLN A 114 0.79 14.66 1.90
C GLN A 114 -0.35 14.96 2.87
N PHE A 115 -1.57 14.51 2.59
CA PHE A 115 -2.67 14.64 3.54
C PHE A 115 -2.36 13.93 4.86
N TYR A 116 -1.99 12.65 4.81
CA TYR A 116 -1.74 11.83 5.99
C TYR A 116 -0.57 12.34 6.85
N GLN A 117 0.55 12.71 6.21
CA GLN A 117 1.74 13.21 6.91
C GLN A 117 1.50 14.52 7.67
N ASN A 118 0.50 15.30 7.26
CA ASN A 118 0.16 16.58 7.86
C ASN A 118 -0.98 16.49 8.89
N LEU A 119 -1.50 15.30 9.20
CA LEU A 119 -2.53 15.13 10.24
C LEU A 119 -1.94 15.18 11.66
N ARG A 120 -2.58 15.94 12.54
CA ARG A 120 -2.28 16.00 14.00
C ARG A 120 -3.33 15.29 14.85
N VAL A 121 -4.25 14.57 14.20
CA VAL A 121 -5.28 13.73 14.82
C VAL A 121 -4.91 12.25 14.65
N PRO A 122 -5.40 11.35 15.53
CA PRO A 122 -5.16 9.92 15.37
C PRO A 122 -5.61 9.45 13.98
N ALA A 123 -4.68 8.91 13.21
CA ALA A 123 -4.94 8.48 11.85
C ALA A 123 -4.24 7.15 11.60
N ARG A 124 -4.86 6.32 10.76
CA ARG A 124 -4.26 5.08 10.27
C ARG A 124 -4.34 5.07 8.76
N ARG A 125 -3.26 4.62 8.15
CA ARG A 125 -3.17 4.42 6.70
C ARG A 125 -2.81 2.98 6.40
N GLN A 126 -3.50 2.39 5.44
CA GLN A 126 -3.23 1.03 4.99
C GLN A 126 -3.87 0.74 3.63
N HIS A 127 -3.38 -0.30 2.96
CA HIS A 127 -4.06 -0.83 1.77
C HIS A 127 -5.42 -1.45 2.14
N PHE A 128 -6.36 -1.34 1.22
CA PHE A 128 -7.73 -1.80 1.46
C PHE A 128 -7.85 -3.32 1.70
N HIS A 129 -7.10 -4.15 0.99
CA HIS A 129 -7.17 -5.61 1.16
C HIS A 129 -6.61 -6.06 2.52
N HIS A 130 -5.55 -5.42 3.03
CA HIS A 130 -5.07 -5.66 4.41
C HIS A 130 -6.12 -5.27 5.44
N PHE A 131 -6.87 -4.19 5.19
CA PHE A 131 -7.99 -3.81 6.06
C PHE A 131 -9.07 -4.88 6.06
N MET A 132 -9.48 -5.36 4.89
CA MET A 132 -10.48 -6.42 4.79
C MET A 132 -10.02 -7.71 5.48
N GLY A 133 -8.75 -8.10 5.33
CA GLY A 133 -8.17 -9.24 6.06
C GLY A 133 -8.31 -9.10 7.57
N TRP A 134 -8.00 -7.92 8.11
CA TRP A 134 -8.21 -7.62 9.54
C TRP A 134 -9.70 -7.63 9.94
N VAL A 135 -10.58 -7.06 9.12
CA VAL A 135 -12.04 -7.07 9.36
C VAL A 135 -12.56 -8.50 9.45
N HIS A 136 -12.18 -9.38 8.52
CA HIS A 136 -12.58 -10.79 8.53
C HIS A 136 -12.07 -11.51 9.77
N GLN A 137 -10.80 -11.34 10.12
CA GLN A 137 -10.20 -11.95 11.31
C GLN A 137 -10.90 -11.49 12.59
N ARG A 138 -11.16 -10.19 12.74
CA ARG A 138 -11.84 -9.64 13.92
C ARG A 138 -13.31 -10.01 13.97
N SER A 139 -14.02 -9.98 12.83
CA SER A 139 -15.42 -10.42 12.77
C SER A 139 -15.57 -11.88 13.19
N PHE A 140 -14.60 -12.74 12.85
CA PHE A 140 -14.57 -14.12 13.30
C PHE A 140 -14.34 -14.23 14.83
N GLN A 141 -13.43 -13.43 15.39
CA GLN A 141 -13.19 -13.39 16.85
C GLN A 141 -14.40 -12.86 17.64
N LEU A 142 -15.20 -12.00 17.02
CA LEU A 142 -16.41 -11.43 17.59
C LEU A 142 -17.66 -12.30 17.37
N THR A 143 -17.50 -13.54 16.87
CA THR A 143 -18.61 -14.49 16.69
C THR A 143 -19.37 -14.68 18.00
N GLY A 144 -20.70 -14.54 17.95
CA GLY A 144 -21.57 -14.54 19.13
C GLY A 144 -21.95 -13.15 19.63
N THR A 145 -21.33 -12.10 19.10
CA THR A 145 -21.79 -10.71 19.30
C THR A 145 -22.98 -10.41 18.38
N ALA A 146 -24.01 -9.70 18.88
CA ALA A 146 -25.22 -9.41 18.12
C ALA A 146 -24.97 -8.57 16.86
N ASP A 147 -23.99 -7.66 16.88
CA ASP A 147 -23.56 -6.87 15.71
C ASP A 147 -22.03 -6.72 15.68
N PRO A 148 -21.31 -7.69 15.10
CA PRO A 148 -19.84 -7.68 15.06
C PRO A 148 -19.26 -6.47 14.33
N LEU A 149 -19.88 -6.02 13.24
CA LEU A 149 -19.39 -4.88 12.47
C LEU A 149 -19.56 -3.57 13.23
N LYS A 150 -20.65 -3.42 13.99
CA LYS A 150 -20.82 -2.26 14.87
C LYS A 150 -19.84 -2.25 16.04
N ALA A 151 -19.58 -3.41 16.64
CA ALA A 151 -18.54 -3.53 17.65
C ALA A 151 -17.16 -3.15 17.07
N LEU A 152 -16.84 -3.66 15.88
CA LEU A 152 -15.59 -3.36 15.18
C LEU A 152 -15.44 -1.87 14.84
N ALA A 153 -16.48 -1.26 14.29
CA ALA A 153 -16.48 0.18 13.97
C ALA A 153 -16.30 1.04 15.23
N ARG A 154 -16.88 0.61 16.37
CA ARG A 154 -16.69 1.27 17.66
C ARG A 154 -15.26 1.14 18.17
N GLU A 155 -14.68 -0.06 18.13
CA GLU A 155 -13.26 -0.28 18.46
C GLU A 155 -12.38 0.63 17.60
N LEU A 156 -12.60 0.63 16.28
CA LEU A 156 -11.83 1.43 15.34
C LEU A 156 -11.96 2.94 15.62
N SER A 157 -13.17 3.43 15.94
CA SER A 157 -13.41 4.84 16.25
C SER A 157 -12.71 5.34 17.51
N GLN A 158 -12.37 4.44 18.43
CA GLN A 158 -11.59 4.76 19.63
C GLN A 158 -10.10 4.87 19.33
N GLU A 159 -9.62 4.16 18.32
CA GLU A 159 -8.21 4.15 17.91
C GLU A 159 -7.88 5.28 16.92
N VAL A 160 -8.78 5.56 15.98
CA VAL A 160 -8.52 6.48 14.87
C VAL A 160 -9.67 7.45 14.64
N ARG A 161 -9.31 8.70 14.35
CA ARG A 161 -10.23 9.69 13.80
C ARG A 161 -10.31 9.62 12.28
N VAL A 162 -9.18 9.28 11.63
CA VAL A 162 -9.06 9.24 10.18
C VAL A 162 -8.54 7.89 9.72
N LEU A 163 -9.20 7.32 8.71
CA LEU A 163 -8.75 6.11 8.04
C LEU A 163 -8.45 6.43 6.58
N CYS A 164 -7.19 6.26 6.19
CA CYS A 164 -6.71 6.48 4.83
C CYS A 164 -6.56 5.12 4.13
N PHE A 165 -7.34 4.89 3.07
CA PHE A 165 -7.23 3.68 2.25
C PHE A 165 -6.48 3.96 0.96
N ASP A 166 -5.40 3.21 0.75
CA ASP A 166 -4.78 3.11 -0.56
C ASP A 166 -5.45 2.01 -1.39
N GLU A 167 -5.70 2.33 -2.65
CA GLU A 167 -6.18 1.40 -3.68
C GLU A 167 -7.46 0.64 -3.30
N LEU A 168 -8.48 1.39 -2.89
CA LEU A 168 -9.82 0.87 -2.66
C LEU A 168 -10.34 0.17 -3.93
N PHE A 169 -10.54 -1.14 -3.83
CA PHE A 169 -11.02 -1.98 -4.91
C PHE A 169 -11.69 -3.24 -4.36
N VAL A 170 -12.82 -3.63 -4.93
CA VAL A 170 -13.64 -4.76 -4.44
C VAL A 170 -13.80 -5.79 -5.57
N ASN A 171 -13.39 -7.02 -5.32
CA ASN A 171 -13.49 -8.12 -6.30
C ASN A 171 -14.40 -9.27 -5.85
N ASP A 172 -14.68 -9.36 -4.55
CA ASP A 172 -15.41 -10.47 -3.97
C ASP A 172 -16.74 -10.01 -3.36
N ILE A 173 -17.75 -10.87 -3.46
CA ILE A 173 -19.09 -10.59 -2.93
C ILE A 173 -19.12 -10.54 -1.40
N GLY A 174 -18.30 -11.35 -0.72
CA GLY A 174 -18.17 -11.35 0.73
C GLY A 174 -17.67 -10.00 1.24
N ASP A 175 -16.62 -9.48 0.60
CA ASP A 175 -16.10 -8.14 0.88
C ASP A 175 -17.14 -7.06 0.59
N ALA A 176 -17.85 -7.17 -0.54
CA ALA A 176 -18.87 -6.21 -0.93
C ALA A 176 -20.01 -6.09 0.10
N ILE A 177 -20.49 -7.20 0.64
CA ILE A 177 -21.56 -7.24 1.65
C ILE A 177 -21.09 -6.61 2.97
N ILE A 178 -19.88 -6.96 3.41
CA ILE A 178 -19.32 -6.45 4.67
C ILE A 178 -19.04 -4.95 4.56
N LEU A 179 -18.43 -4.52 3.44
CA LEU A 179 -17.97 -3.15 3.26
C LEU A 179 -19.11 -2.14 3.34
N GLY A 180 -20.26 -2.44 2.72
CA GLY A 180 -21.40 -1.52 2.72
C GLY A 180 -21.89 -1.19 4.12
N ARG A 181 -22.11 -2.22 4.94
CA ARG A 181 -22.53 -2.03 6.33
C ARG A 181 -21.42 -1.43 7.19
N LEU A 182 -20.17 -1.85 6.99
CA LEU A 182 -19.04 -1.34 7.77
C LEU A 182 -18.82 0.15 7.55
N PHE A 183 -18.85 0.64 6.31
CA PHE A 183 -18.73 2.07 6.01
C PHE A 183 -19.84 2.90 6.64
N GLN A 184 -21.09 2.44 6.54
CA GLN A 184 -22.22 3.11 7.19
C GLN A 184 -21.99 3.27 8.69
N VAL A 185 -21.65 2.19 9.39
CA VAL A 185 -21.46 2.26 10.84
C VAL A 185 -20.20 3.06 11.20
N MET A 186 -19.12 2.99 10.42
CA MET A 186 -17.94 3.83 10.63
C MET A 186 -18.27 5.32 10.52
N PHE A 187 -19.05 5.72 9.50
CA PHE A 187 -19.49 7.11 9.35
C PHE A 187 -20.41 7.55 10.49
N GLU A 188 -21.31 6.67 10.97
CA GLU A 188 -22.14 6.92 12.16
C GLU A 188 -21.32 7.09 13.44
N GLN A 189 -20.23 6.34 13.60
CA GLN A 189 -19.28 6.51 14.72
C GLN A 189 -18.39 7.75 14.53
N GLY A 190 -18.56 8.51 13.45
CA GLY A 190 -17.76 9.69 13.18
C GLY A 190 -16.31 9.34 12.87
N VAL A 191 -16.03 8.26 12.13
CA VAL A 191 -14.73 8.01 11.49
C VAL A 191 -14.73 8.68 10.12
N VAL A 192 -13.68 9.45 9.79
CA VAL A 192 -13.53 10.02 8.44
C VAL A 192 -12.66 9.12 7.60
N VAL A 193 -13.15 8.82 6.41
CA VAL A 193 -12.45 8.00 5.43
C VAL A 193 -11.92 8.91 4.33
N VAL A 194 -10.66 8.72 3.98
CA VAL A 194 -10.05 9.29 2.77
C VAL A 194 -9.52 8.11 1.98
N CYS A 195 -9.82 8.01 0.68
CA CYS A 195 -9.37 6.87 -0.11
C CYS A 195 -8.89 7.25 -1.51
N THR A 196 -8.02 6.40 -2.06
CA THR A 196 -7.62 6.42 -3.46
C THR A 196 -8.15 5.19 -4.18
N SER A 197 -8.60 5.33 -5.43
CA SER A 197 -9.01 4.21 -6.29
C SER A 197 -8.64 4.46 -7.74
N ASN A 198 -8.58 3.40 -8.54
CA ASN A 198 -8.47 3.52 -10.00
C ASN A 198 -9.83 3.59 -10.70
N GLN A 199 -10.93 3.50 -9.94
CA GLN A 199 -12.30 3.51 -10.45
C GLN A 199 -13.15 4.52 -9.68
N PRO A 200 -14.17 5.12 -10.30
CA PRO A 200 -15.20 5.83 -9.56
C PRO A 200 -16.03 4.86 -8.70
N PRO A 201 -16.74 5.35 -7.66
CA PRO A 201 -17.51 4.48 -6.74
C PRO A 201 -18.50 3.55 -7.45
N ASP A 202 -19.17 4.02 -8.50
CA ASP A 202 -20.16 3.23 -9.25
C ASP A 202 -19.54 2.01 -9.97
N GLN A 203 -18.23 2.04 -10.22
CA GLN A 203 -17.47 1.02 -10.93
C GLN A 203 -16.70 0.06 -10.01
N LEU A 204 -16.63 0.33 -8.70
CA LEU A 204 -15.91 -0.50 -7.72
C LEU A 204 -16.33 -1.97 -7.71
N TYR A 205 -17.57 -2.27 -8.12
CA TYR A 205 -18.12 -3.63 -8.19
C TYR A 205 -19.17 -3.74 -9.32
N ALA A 206 -18.91 -3.11 -10.48
CA ALA A 206 -19.88 -3.02 -11.58
C ALA A 206 -20.30 -4.37 -12.16
N ASP A 207 -19.34 -5.27 -12.38
CA ASP A 207 -19.58 -6.61 -12.94
C ASP A 207 -19.66 -7.69 -11.83
N GLY A 208 -19.80 -7.26 -10.58
CA GLY A 208 -19.82 -8.13 -9.42
C GLY A 208 -21.12 -8.89 -9.24
N PHE A 209 -21.04 -10.15 -8.80
CA PHE A 209 -22.21 -10.96 -8.51
C PHE A 209 -23.05 -10.33 -7.38
N ASN A 210 -24.38 -10.25 -7.55
CA ASN A 210 -25.30 -9.53 -6.64
C ASN A 210 -24.88 -8.09 -6.32
N ARG A 211 -24.45 -7.32 -7.33
CA ARG A 211 -24.07 -5.89 -7.20
C ARG A 211 -25.04 -5.06 -6.37
N ASP A 212 -26.34 -5.35 -6.40
CA ASP A 212 -27.35 -4.65 -5.60
C ASP A 212 -27.04 -4.65 -4.10
N ARG A 213 -26.35 -5.68 -3.61
CA ARG A 213 -25.88 -5.75 -2.21
C ARG A 213 -24.75 -4.76 -1.90
N PHE A 214 -24.02 -4.30 -2.92
CA PHE A 214 -22.95 -3.31 -2.81
C PHE A 214 -23.44 -1.87 -2.99
N VAL A 215 -24.61 -1.66 -3.58
CA VAL A 215 -25.20 -0.32 -3.77
C VAL A 215 -25.24 0.52 -2.48
N PRO A 216 -25.57 -0.03 -1.29
CA PRO A 216 -25.51 0.73 -0.04
C PRO A 216 -24.11 1.29 0.28
N ALA A 217 -23.04 0.60 -0.11
CA ALA A 217 -21.66 1.07 0.05
C ALA A 217 -21.39 2.29 -0.85
N ILE A 218 -21.81 2.21 -2.11
CA ILE A 218 -21.68 3.30 -3.09
C ILE A 218 -22.43 4.54 -2.60
N SER A 219 -23.66 4.35 -2.11
CA SER A 219 -24.46 5.44 -1.54
C SER A 219 -23.77 6.06 -0.33
N ALA A 220 -23.22 5.25 0.58
CA ALA A 220 -22.49 5.75 1.75
C ALA A 220 -21.25 6.57 1.35
N ILE A 221 -20.47 6.09 0.36
CA ILE A 221 -19.33 6.83 -0.18
C ILE A 221 -19.78 8.19 -0.73
N LYS A 222 -20.81 8.21 -1.59
CA LYS A 222 -21.31 9.44 -2.21
C LYS A 222 -21.93 10.43 -1.21
N GLN A 223 -22.49 9.92 -0.10
CA GLN A 223 -23.10 10.75 0.93
C GLN A 223 -22.06 11.37 1.88
N HIS A 224 -21.03 10.61 2.24
CA HIS A 224 -20.08 11.01 3.29
C HIS A 224 -18.72 11.48 2.75
N MET A 225 -18.46 11.33 1.45
CA MET A 225 -17.18 11.65 0.84
C MET A 225 -17.36 12.53 -0.40
N GLN A 226 -16.45 13.49 -0.58
CA GLN A 226 -16.34 14.22 -1.83
C GLN A 226 -15.61 13.36 -2.86
N VAL A 227 -16.30 13.00 -3.95
CA VAL A 227 -15.75 12.16 -5.04
C VAL A 227 -15.09 13.05 -6.09
N ILE A 228 -13.79 12.85 -6.30
CA ILE A 228 -12.96 13.72 -7.14
C ILE A 228 -12.18 12.88 -8.14
N ALA A 229 -12.34 13.22 -9.41
CA ALA A 229 -11.54 12.68 -10.49
C ALA A 229 -10.18 13.40 -10.53
N VAL A 230 -9.10 12.64 -10.53
CA VAL A 230 -7.72 13.06 -10.69
C VAL A 230 -7.24 12.54 -12.04
N ASP A 231 -7.86 13.03 -13.11
CA ASP A 231 -7.55 12.67 -14.50
C ASP A 231 -7.24 13.94 -15.30
N GLY A 232 -6.14 14.61 -14.97
CA GLY A 232 -5.51 15.56 -15.88
C GLY A 232 -4.78 14.82 -16.98
N GLY A 233 -4.73 15.41 -18.18
CA GLY A 233 -4.23 14.76 -19.40
C GLY A 233 -2.80 14.20 -19.34
N GLU A 234 -1.96 14.60 -18.38
CA GLU A 234 -0.54 14.23 -18.32
C GLU A 234 -0.20 13.23 -17.20
N ASP A 235 0.65 12.26 -17.52
CA ASP A 235 1.13 11.25 -16.58
C ASP A 235 2.28 11.84 -15.74
N HIS A 236 2.05 12.06 -14.44
CA HIS A 236 3.03 12.67 -13.53
C HIS A 236 4.12 11.66 -13.09
N ARG A 237 4.14 10.43 -13.64
CA ARG A 237 5.23 9.45 -13.43
C ARG A 237 6.57 9.80 -14.09
N LEU A 238 6.72 11.00 -14.65
CA LEU A 238 7.92 11.50 -15.36
C LEU A 238 9.16 11.72 -14.47
N HIS A 239 9.45 10.79 -13.57
CA HIS A 239 10.82 10.48 -13.16
C HIS A 239 10.99 8.96 -13.26
N PRO A 240 11.36 8.42 -14.44
CA PRO A 240 11.77 7.03 -14.55
C PRO A 240 13.06 6.89 -13.74
N GLY A 241 12.97 6.27 -12.56
CA GLY A 241 14.17 5.78 -11.86
C GLY A 241 14.91 4.82 -12.80
N ALA A 242 16.20 4.61 -12.56
CA ALA A 242 16.97 3.65 -13.37
C ALA A 242 16.24 2.30 -13.40
N ALA A 243 16.09 1.72 -14.59
CA ALA A 243 15.45 0.42 -14.73
C ALA A 243 16.34 -0.65 -14.10
N LEU A 244 15.76 -1.48 -13.24
CA LEU A 244 16.37 -2.71 -12.76
C LEU A 244 15.54 -3.88 -13.25
N GLN A 245 16.09 -4.68 -14.15
CA GLN A 245 15.40 -5.81 -14.74
C GLN A 245 15.13 -6.89 -13.68
N ARG A 246 13.85 -7.21 -13.50
CA ARG A 246 13.35 -8.29 -12.64
C ARG A 246 12.37 -9.20 -13.40
N TYR A 247 12.21 -9.03 -14.71
CA TYR A 247 11.35 -9.85 -15.55
C TYR A 247 12.12 -10.35 -16.78
N TRP A 248 11.95 -11.62 -17.09
CA TRP A 248 12.54 -12.29 -18.25
C TRP A 248 11.48 -13.12 -18.98
N VAL A 249 11.60 -13.13 -20.31
CA VAL A 249 10.83 -14.05 -21.15
C VAL A 249 11.69 -15.29 -21.39
N ASN A 250 11.13 -16.46 -21.11
CA ASN A 250 11.79 -17.74 -21.26
C ASN A 250 12.10 -17.98 -22.75
N VAL A 251 13.36 -18.31 -23.05
CA VAL A 251 13.80 -18.67 -24.39
C VAL A 251 13.99 -20.18 -24.43
N PRO A 252 13.21 -20.92 -25.24
CA PRO A 252 13.33 -22.37 -25.34
C PRO A 252 14.78 -22.80 -25.60
N GLY A 253 15.34 -23.64 -24.72
CA GLY A 253 16.70 -24.17 -24.85
C GLY A 253 17.81 -23.40 -24.11
N GLN A 254 17.50 -22.30 -23.42
CA GLN A 254 18.45 -21.63 -22.51
C GLN A 254 18.24 -22.08 -21.05
N SER A 255 19.34 -22.22 -20.30
CA SER A 255 19.24 -22.37 -18.84
C SER A 255 18.73 -21.07 -18.21
N GLY A 256 17.76 -21.18 -17.31
CA GLY A 256 17.00 -20.04 -16.80
C GLY A 256 17.86 -18.98 -16.11
N VAL A 257 17.63 -17.72 -16.46
CA VAL A 257 18.39 -16.55 -15.99
C VAL A 257 18.28 -16.38 -14.48
N LEU A 258 17.18 -16.86 -13.89
CA LEU A 258 16.94 -16.82 -12.46
C LEU A 258 17.99 -17.56 -11.63
N SER A 259 18.72 -18.52 -12.20
CA SER A 259 19.83 -19.17 -11.48
C SER A 259 20.95 -18.19 -11.13
N GLU A 260 21.29 -17.30 -12.06
CA GLU A 260 22.34 -16.28 -11.84
C GLU A 260 21.86 -15.21 -10.88
N VAL A 261 20.61 -14.75 -11.04
CA VAL A 261 19.96 -13.82 -10.12
C VAL A 261 19.93 -14.39 -8.70
N PHE A 262 19.54 -15.66 -8.53
CA PHE A 262 19.50 -16.31 -7.22
C PHE A 262 20.89 -16.35 -6.58
N LYS A 263 21.93 -16.73 -7.33
CA LYS A 263 23.32 -16.75 -6.84
C LYS A 263 23.77 -15.36 -6.38
N ALA A 264 23.44 -14.32 -7.15
CA ALA A 264 23.79 -12.94 -6.81
C ALA A 264 23.09 -12.46 -5.52
N LEU A 265 21.83 -12.83 -5.31
CA LEU A 265 21.05 -12.43 -4.13
C LEU A 265 21.42 -13.23 -2.86
N THR A 266 22.07 -14.38 -3.00
CA THR A 266 22.35 -15.33 -1.91
C THR A 266 23.83 -15.47 -1.57
N VAL A 267 24.68 -14.54 -2.01
CA VAL A 267 26.12 -14.55 -1.72
C VAL A 267 26.35 -14.65 -0.20
N GLY A 268 27.11 -15.66 0.22
CA GLY A 268 27.45 -15.89 1.63
C GLY A 268 26.34 -16.53 2.47
N GLN A 269 25.23 -16.97 1.87
CA GLN A 269 24.12 -17.61 2.57
C GLN A 269 24.11 -19.13 2.37
N SER A 270 23.61 -19.86 3.38
CA SER A 270 23.33 -21.28 3.26
C SER A 270 22.13 -21.52 2.36
N LEU A 271 22.26 -22.46 1.43
CA LEU A 271 21.23 -22.81 0.45
C LEU A 271 20.61 -24.15 0.79
N SER A 272 19.28 -24.23 0.70
CA SER A 272 18.52 -25.48 0.80
C SER A 272 17.63 -25.66 -0.43
N SER A 273 17.26 -26.92 -0.70
CA SER A 273 16.20 -27.30 -1.64
C SER A 273 15.07 -28.05 -0.93
N ASP A 274 15.10 -28.09 0.41
CA ASP A 274 14.05 -28.72 1.21
C ASP A 274 12.79 -27.86 1.18
N PRO A 275 11.59 -28.47 1.25
CA PRO A 275 10.35 -27.72 1.31
C PRO A 275 10.34 -26.70 2.44
N VAL A 276 9.93 -25.47 2.12
CA VAL A 276 9.84 -24.36 3.07
C VAL A 276 8.45 -24.35 3.70
N LYS A 277 8.37 -24.17 5.01
CA LYS A 277 7.08 -23.98 5.70
C LYS A 277 6.63 -22.53 5.64
N ILE A 278 5.42 -22.30 5.17
CA ILE A 278 4.74 -21.01 5.12
C ILE A 278 3.43 -21.15 5.89
N GLY A 279 3.38 -20.61 7.11
CA GLY A 279 2.26 -20.81 8.01
C GLY A 279 2.03 -22.31 8.29
N TYR A 280 0.88 -22.82 7.86
CA TYR A 280 0.49 -24.23 8.02
C TYR A 280 0.74 -25.08 6.75
N ARG A 281 1.27 -24.49 5.69
CA ARG A 281 1.55 -25.15 4.41
C ARG A 281 3.04 -25.30 4.16
N SER A 282 3.39 -26.17 3.22
CA SER A 282 4.76 -26.28 2.73
C SER A 282 4.79 -25.97 1.24
N VAL A 283 5.78 -25.19 0.82
CA VAL A 283 6.07 -24.86 -0.57
C VAL A 283 7.27 -25.68 -1.00
N ASN A 284 7.17 -26.43 -2.10
CA ASN A 284 8.35 -27.02 -2.71
C ASN A 284 9.14 -25.91 -3.42
N VAL A 285 10.45 -25.91 -3.21
CA VAL A 285 11.33 -24.86 -3.73
C VAL A 285 12.34 -25.46 -4.69
N MET A 286 12.75 -24.66 -5.66
CA MET A 286 13.93 -24.96 -6.46
C MET A 286 15.18 -24.78 -5.59
N ARG A 287 15.24 -23.63 -4.92
CA ARG A 287 16.28 -23.25 -3.95
C ARG A 287 15.69 -22.24 -2.98
N ALA A 288 16.17 -22.22 -1.75
CA ALA A 288 15.90 -21.18 -0.77
C ALA A 288 17.15 -20.87 0.04
N SER A 289 17.28 -19.63 0.47
CA SER A 289 18.19 -19.22 1.55
C SER A 289 17.36 -18.72 2.75
N GLN A 290 18.01 -18.11 3.74
CA GLN A 290 17.28 -17.46 4.83
C GLN A 290 16.44 -16.26 4.38
N THR A 291 16.80 -15.61 3.26
CA THR A 291 16.19 -14.35 2.83
C THR A 291 15.68 -14.36 1.39
N VAL A 292 16.02 -15.38 0.59
CA VAL A 292 15.61 -15.47 -0.82
C VAL A 292 14.91 -16.79 -1.08
N LEU A 293 13.73 -16.73 -1.70
CA LEU A 293 12.97 -17.90 -2.13
C LEU A 293 12.99 -18.04 -3.65
N TRP A 294 13.25 -19.23 -4.18
CA TRP A 294 13.04 -19.55 -5.59
C TRP A 294 12.18 -20.79 -5.77
N CYS A 295 11.06 -20.64 -6.47
CA CYS A 295 10.13 -21.72 -6.79
C CYS A 295 9.53 -21.58 -8.20
N ARG A 296 8.72 -22.56 -8.59
CA ARG A 296 7.98 -22.55 -9.86
C ARG A 296 6.57 -22.00 -9.65
N TYR A 297 5.99 -21.42 -10.71
CA TYR A 297 4.62 -20.94 -10.72
C TYR A 297 3.62 -21.96 -10.17
N ALA A 298 3.74 -23.23 -10.59
CA ALA A 298 2.87 -24.30 -10.15
C ALA A 298 2.86 -24.52 -8.62
N GLU A 299 3.98 -24.25 -7.94
CA GLU A 299 4.13 -24.47 -6.50
C GLU A 299 3.48 -23.37 -5.65
N LEU A 300 3.30 -22.15 -6.19
CA LEU A 300 2.66 -21.04 -5.46
C LEU A 300 1.26 -20.72 -5.98
N CYS A 301 1.08 -20.76 -7.30
CA CYS A 301 -0.13 -20.29 -7.95
C CYS A 301 -1.06 -21.42 -8.36
N GLU A 302 -0.61 -22.67 -8.50
CA GLU A 302 -1.51 -23.81 -8.77
C GLU A 302 -1.87 -24.61 -7.51
N GLN A 303 -1.21 -24.31 -6.40
CA GLN A 303 -1.53 -24.86 -5.08
C GLN A 303 -2.58 -24.00 -4.36
N PRO A 304 -3.35 -24.55 -3.40
CA PRO A 304 -4.43 -23.85 -2.71
C PRO A 304 -3.92 -22.88 -1.62
N PHE A 305 -3.04 -21.95 -1.99
CA PHE A 305 -2.59 -20.84 -1.14
C PHE A 305 -3.62 -19.71 -1.11
N ALA A 306 -3.66 -18.98 0.00
CA ALA A 306 -4.48 -17.79 0.21
C ALA A 306 -3.59 -16.56 0.43
N ALA A 307 -4.19 -15.36 0.43
CA ALA A 307 -3.48 -14.11 0.66
C ALA A 307 -2.60 -14.13 1.94
N MET A 308 -3.10 -14.74 3.02
CA MET A 308 -2.34 -14.88 4.27
C MET A 308 -1.03 -15.67 4.13
N ASP A 309 -0.98 -16.62 3.20
CA ASP A 309 0.25 -17.38 2.96
C ASP A 309 1.28 -16.52 2.21
N PHE A 310 0.84 -15.69 1.26
CA PHE A 310 1.70 -14.73 0.56
C PHE A 310 2.20 -13.62 1.49
N MET A 311 1.39 -13.21 2.48
CA MET A 311 1.84 -12.33 3.56
C MET A 311 3.00 -12.96 4.34
N ALA A 312 2.82 -14.20 4.81
CA ALA A 312 3.87 -14.92 5.56
C ALA A 312 5.15 -15.14 4.73
N LEU A 313 5.01 -15.38 3.42
CA LEU A 313 6.13 -15.42 2.48
C LEU A 313 6.92 -14.10 2.48
N CYS A 314 6.23 -12.99 2.32
CA CYS A 314 6.85 -11.67 2.26
C CYS A 314 7.38 -11.18 3.62
N ASP A 315 6.84 -11.69 4.73
CA ASP A 315 7.39 -11.43 6.07
C ASP A 315 8.71 -12.19 6.31
N THR A 316 8.93 -13.29 5.58
CA THR A 316 10.11 -14.16 5.72
C THR A 316 11.21 -13.81 4.74
N PHE A 317 10.86 -13.56 3.47
CA PHE A 317 11.81 -13.40 2.38
C PHE A 317 11.91 -11.95 1.93
N SER A 318 13.14 -11.46 1.77
CA SER A 318 13.42 -10.13 1.22
C SER A 318 13.45 -10.12 -0.31
N ALA A 319 13.46 -11.28 -0.98
CA ALA A 319 13.29 -11.39 -2.43
C ALA A 319 12.66 -12.75 -2.80
N ILE A 320 11.80 -12.74 -3.82
CA ILE A 320 11.12 -13.94 -4.32
C ILE A 320 11.38 -14.08 -5.81
N LEU A 321 11.81 -15.27 -6.24
CA LEU A 321 12.00 -15.65 -7.63
C LEU A 321 10.95 -16.69 -8.02
N LEU A 322 10.26 -16.44 -9.13
CA LEU A 322 9.21 -17.30 -9.65
C LEU A 322 9.51 -17.65 -11.11
N SER A 323 9.81 -18.92 -11.32
CA SER A 323 10.09 -19.51 -12.64
C SER A 323 8.85 -20.16 -13.26
N ASP A 324 8.92 -20.43 -14.56
CA ASP A 324 7.89 -21.19 -15.30
C ASP A 324 6.50 -20.54 -15.27
N VAL A 325 6.41 -19.20 -15.26
CA VAL A 325 5.12 -18.50 -15.34
C VAL A 325 4.52 -18.70 -16.74
N PRO A 326 3.36 -19.37 -16.88
CA PRO A 326 2.78 -19.63 -18.19
C PRO A 326 2.15 -18.36 -18.78
N ASN A 327 1.75 -18.41 -20.05
CA ASN A 327 0.76 -17.44 -20.54
C ASN A 327 -0.54 -17.65 -19.75
N LEU A 328 -0.98 -16.61 -19.04
CA LEU A 328 -2.14 -16.65 -18.14
C LEU A 328 -3.46 -16.33 -18.87
N SER A 329 -3.40 -15.94 -20.15
CA SER A 329 -4.58 -15.68 -20.97
C SER A 329 -5.35 -16.97 -21.21
N ALA A 330 -6.68 -16.91 -21.12
CA ALA A 330 -7.54 -18.06 -21.40
C ALA A 330 -8.61 -17.70 -22.44
N GLN A 331 -8.72 -18.51 -23.51
CA GLN A 331 -9.84 -18.43 -24.44
C GLN A 331 -11.15 -18.77 -23.71
N LYS A 332 -12.18 -17.93 -23.89
CA LYS A 332 -13.55 -18.19 -23.38
C LYS A 332 -14.06 -19.52 -23.96
N ARG A 333 -14.42 -20.50 -23.12
CA ARG A 333 -15.07 -21.76 -23.55
C ARG A 333 -16.54 -21.75 -23.14
N GLU A 334 -17.41 -22.12 -24.07
CA GLU A 334 -18.85 -22.30 -23.83
C GLU A 334 -19.08 -23.20 -22.60
N GLY A 335 -19.77 -22.64 -21.60
CA GLY A 335 -20.00 -23.32 -20.32
C GLY A 335 -20.74 -24.64 -20.49
N ARG A 336 -20.16 -25.74 -19.98
CA ARG A 336 -20.90 -26.99 -19.80
C ARG A 336 -21.97 -26.78 -18.74
N ILE A 337 -23.23 -26.81 -19.15
CA ILE A 337 -24.39 -26.82 -18.27
C ILE A 337 -24.29 -28.05 -17.37
N ALA A 338 -23.99 -27.85 -16.08
CA ALA A 338 -24.12 -28.89 -15.09
C ALA A 338 -25.62 -29.10 -14.80
N ARG A 339 -26.24 -30.07 -15.49
CA ARG A 339 -27.55 -30.62 -15.10
C ARG A 339 -27.34 -31.54 -13.90
N GLY A 340 -27.70 -31.06 -12.71
CA GLY A 340 -27.89 -31.93 -11.54
C GLY A 340 -29.21 -32.71 -11.67
N THR A 341 -29.16 -34.02 -11.47
CA THR A 341 -30.32 -34.89 -11.29
C THR A 341 -30.83 -34.78 -9.86
N GLU A 342 -32.11 -34.40 -9.73
CA GLU A 342 -33.16 -34.84 -8.78
C GLU A 342 -32.77 -34.92 -7.28
N ASP A 343 -33.39 -34.17 -6.35
CA ASP A 343 -34.81 -34.24 -5.96
C ASP A 343 -35.29 -32.98 -5.19
N GLY A 344 -36.56 -32.60 -5.34
CA GLY A 344 -37.36 -32.01 -4.25
C GLY A 344 -37.61 -30.49 -4.19
N VAL A 345 -38.52 -29.99 -5.05
CA VAL A 345 -39.54 -28.93 -4.82
C VAL A 345 -39.14 -27.61 -4.12
N GLU A 346 -38.73 -26.61 -4.91
CA GLU A 346 -39.48 -25.36 -5.14
C GLU A 346 -38.88 -24.64 -6.36
N ARG A 347 -39.64 -24.58 -7.47
CA ARG A 347 -39.20 -23.92 -8.70
C ARG A 347 -39.33 -22.40 -8.52
N VAL A 348 -38.28 -21.78 -7.98
CA VAL A 348 -38.05 -20.35 -8.26
C VAL A 348 -37.68 -20.26 -9.73
N ALA A 349 -38.44 -19.50 -10.51
CA ALA A 349 -38.11 -19.17 -11.90
C ALA A 349 -36.77 -18.41 -11.92
N ALA A 350 -35.68 -19.17 -12.04
CA ALA A 350 -34.36 -18.62 -12.28
C ALA A 350 -34.40 -18.00 -13.69
N GLY A 351 -34.54 -16.67 -13.75
CA GLY A 351 -34.22 -15.91 -14.95
C GLY A 351 -32.85 -16.35 -15.45
N ASP A 352 -32.75 -16.52 -16.77
CA ASP A 352 -31.60 -17.11 -17.46
C ASP A 352 -30.27 -16.70 -16.84
N ARG A 353 -29.69 -17.63 -16.09
CA ARG A 353 -28.45 -17.45 -15.35
C ARG A 353 -27.28 -17.66 -16.30
N GLU A 354 -26.66 -16.59 -16.78
CA GLU A 354 -25.30 -16.67 -17.29
C GLU A 354 -24.33 -16.59 -16.12
N LEU A 355 -23.93 -17.76 -15.59
CA LEU A 355 -22.78 -17.83 -14.69
C LEU A 355 -21.52 -17.43 -15.50
N PRO A 356 -20.66 -16.53 -14.99
CA PRO A 356 -19.41 -16.21 -15.67
C PRO A 356 -18.59 -17.49 -15.83
N GLN A 357 -18.17 -17.76 -17.06
CA GLN A 357 -17.44 -18.96 -17.45
C GLN A 357 -16.02 -18.89 -16.87
N LEU A 358 -15.81 -19.50 -15.69
CA LEU A 358 -14.51 -19.59 -15.04
C LEU A 358 -13.58 -20.49 -15.87
N SER A 359 -12.39 -19.98 -16.22
CA SER A 359 -11.36 -20.80 -16.85
C SER A 359 -10.66 -21.69 -15.80
N VAL A 360 -10.12 -22.84 -16.22
CA VAL A 360 -9.33 -23.73 -15.33
C VAL A 360 -8.11 -23.02 -14.73
N HIS A 361 -7.65 -21.93 -15.37
CA HIS A 361 -6.51 -21.14 -14.90
C HIS A 361 -6.90 -19.98 -13.97
N ASP A 362 -8.18 -19.62 -13.85
CA ASP A 362 -8.60 -18.40 -13.14
C ASP A 362 -8.18 -18.41 -11.67
N ASP A 363 -8.22 -19.56 -11.01
CA ASP A 363 -7.76 -19.69 -9.62
C ASP A 363 -6.25 -19.45 -9.49
N GLY A 364 -5.47 -19.90 -10.48
CA GLY A 364 -4.04 -19.63 -10.52
C GLY A 364 -3.72 -18.18 -10.80
N VAL A 365 -4.46 -17.55 -11.71
CA VAL A 365 -4.34 -16.11 -11.99
C VAL A 365 -4.71 -15.28 -10.76
N ARG A 366 -5.78 -15.63 -10.03
CA ARG A 366 -6.13 -14.96 -8.76
C ARG A 366 -5.01 -15.04 -7.74
N ARG A 367 -4.39 -16.20 -7.59
CA ARG A 367 -3.24 -16.38 -6.67
C ARG A 367 -2.00 -15.64 -7.15
N PHE A 368 -1.75 -15.59 -8.46
CA PHE A 368 -0.68 -14.77 -9.02
C PHE A 368 -0.89 -13.28 -8.76
N ILE A 369 -2.11 -12.77 -8.97
CA ILE A 369 -2.48 -11.39 -8.64
C ILE A 369 -2.22 -11.13 -7.14
N ALA A 370 -2.68 -12.03 -6.26
CA ALA A 370 -2.46 -11.89 -4.82
C ALA A 370 -0.97 -11.90 -4.44
N LEU A 371 -0.16 -12.78 -5.04
CA LEU A 371 1.28 -12.82 -4.81
C LEU A 371 1.97 -11.51 -5.22
N VAL A 372 1.68 -11.01 -6.42
CA VAL A 372 2.22 -9.73 -6.92
C VAL A 372 1.79 -8.60 -6.00
N ASP A 373 0.54 -8.63 -5.56
CA ASP A 373 -0.01 -7.60 -4.70
C ASP A 373 0.73 -7.55 -3.35
N GLU A 374 0.87 -8.68 -2.66
CA GLU A 374 1.58 -8.71 -1.37
C GLU A 374 3.07 -8.37 -1.49
N CYS A 375 3.73 -8.81 -2.57
CA CYS A 375 5.12 -8.43 -2.85
C CYS A 375 5.26 -6.92 -3.08
N TYR A 376 4.33 -6.32 -3.83
CA TYR A 376 4.31 -4.91 -4.15
C TYR A 376 4.17 -4.05 -2.89
N ASP A 377 3.21 -4.41 -2.05
CA ASP A 377 2.83 -3.64 -0.88
C ASP A 377 3.90 -3.72 0.23
N ARG A 378 4.57 -4.88 0.38
CA ARG A 378 5.70 -5.04 1.32
C ARG A 378 7.07 -4.68 0.76
N LYS A 379 7.15 -4.17 -0.49
CA LYS A 379 8.42 -3.86 -1.17
C LYS A 379 9.36 -5.06 -1.28
N VAL A 380 8.81 -6.27 -1.37
CA VAL A 380 9.58 -7.49 -1.65
C VAL A 380 9.74 -7.62 -3.16
N PRO A 381 10.96 -7.55 -3.71
CA PRO A 381 11.16 -7.63 -5.15
C PRO A 381 10.81 -9.03 -5.67
N LEU A 382 9.93 -9.05 -6.67
CA LEU A 382 9.53 -10.25 -7.37
C LEU A 382 10.30 -10.36 -8.69
N TYR A 383 11.06 -11.44 -8.85
CA TYR A 383 11.83 -11.76 -10.04
C TYR A 383 11.12 -12.87 -10.82
N LEU A 384 10.78 -12.64 -12.08
CA LEU A 384 9.89 -13.49 -12.86
C LEU A 384 10.56 -13.98 -14.14
N GLU A 385 10.40 -15.27 -14.41
CA GLU A 385 10.67 -15.87 -15.71
C GLU A 385 9.37 -16.44 -16.27
N ALA A 386 8.91 -15.91 -17.38
CA ALA A 386 7.60 -16.19 -17.95
C ALA A 386 7.66 -16.58 -19.43
N GLN A 387 6.66 -17.28 -19.94
CA GLN A 387 6.62 -17.72 -21.35
C GLN A 387 6.39 -16.57 -22.34
N VAL A 388 5.88 -15.43 -21.89
CA VAL A 388 5.49 -14.29 -22.73
C VAL A 388 5.93 -12.98 -22.08
N PRO A 389 6.05 -11.86 -22.83
CA PRO A 389 6.24 -10.54 -22.24
C PRO A 389 5.15 -10.16 -21.24
N MET A 390 5.45 -9.23 -20.31
CA MET A 390 4.49 -8.80 -19.27
C MET A 390 3.16 -8.34 -19.86
N GLU A 391 3.19 -7.59 -20.96
CA GLU A 391 2.01 -7.05 -21.65
C GLU A 391 1.14 -8.16 -22.27
N ALA A 392 1.72 -9.33 -22.51
CA ALA A 392 1.07 -10.50 -23.09
C ALA A 392 0.69 -11.56 -22.05
N LEU A 393 1.00 -11.37 -20.76
CA LEU A 393 0.70 -12.34 -19.70
C LEU A 393 -0.81 -12.64 -19.61
N TYR A 394 -1.66 -11.62 -19.69
CA TYR A 394 -3.11 -11.76 -19.61
C TYR A 394 -3.79 -10.75 -20.52
N THR A 395 -4.09 -11.19 -21.74
CA THR A 395 -4.74 -10.38 -22.77
C THR A 395 -6.24 -10.59 -22.82
N GLU A 396 -6.69 -11.79 -22.45
CA GLU A 396 -8.08 -12.22 -22.53
C GLU A 396 -8.47 -13.05 -21.30
N GLY A 397 -9.67 -12.78 -20.77
CA GLY A 397 -10.30 -13.57 -19.71
C GLY A 397 -11.05 -12.72 -18.67
N TYR A 398 -11.71 -13.38 -17.71
CA TYR A 398 -12.59 -12.74 -16.71
C TYR A 398 -11.86 -11.76 -15.78
N LEU A 399 -10.55 -11.94 -15.58
CA LEU A 399 -9.73 -11.16 -14.66
C LEU A 399 -8.97 -10.00 -15.35
N ALA A 400 -9.38 -9.61 -16.57
CA ALA A 400 -8.65 -8.59 -17.33
C ALA A 400 -8.56 -7.25 -16.58
N PHE A 401 -9.62 -6.85 -15.88
CA PHE A 401 -9.61 -5.63 -15.07
C PHE A 401 -8.57 -5.69 -13.92
N PRO A 402 -8.65 -6.64 -12.96
CA PRO A 402 -7.68 -6.72 -11.89
C PRO A 402 -6.25 -6.96 -12.40
N PHE A 403 -6.08 -7.68 -13.51
CA PHE A 403 -4.76 -7.93 -14.08
C PHE A 403 -4.07 -6.67 -14.63
N ARG A 404 -4.82 -5.67 -15.11
CA ARG A 404 -4.21 -4.37 -15.50
C ARG A 404 -3.46 -3.70 -14.34
N ARG A 405 -3.97 -3.83 -13.11
CA ARG A 405 -3.28 -3.34 -11.91
C ARG A 405 -2.01 -4.15 -11.66
N THR A 406 -2.11 -5.47 -11.74
CA THR A 406 -0.96 -6.39 -11.61
C THR A 406 0.14 -6.03 -12.62
N LEU A 407 -0.22 -5.77 -13.88
CA LEU A 407 0.72 -5.33 -14.90
C LEU A 407 1.44 -4.02 -14.52
N SER A 408 0.70 -3.00 -14.07
CA SER A 408 1.33 -1.75 -13.62
C SER A 408 2.25 -1.95 -12.41
N ARG A 409 1.90 -2.85 -11.48
CA ARG A 409 2.74 -3.15 -10.31
C ARG A 409 4.02 -3.87 -10.73
N LEU A 410 3.93 -4.84 -11.64
CA LEU A 410 5.09 -5.53 -12.21
C LEU A 410 6.03 -4.57 -12.96
N GLN A 411 5.47 -3.64 -13.73
CA GLN A 411 6.25 -2.59 -14.40
C GLN A 411 6.95 -1.66 -13.41
N GLU A 412 6.26 -1.26 -12.33
CA GLU A 412 6.84 -0.44 -11.28
C GLU A 412 7.94 -1.18 -10.49
N MET A 413 7.76 -2.48 -10.28
CA MET A 413 8.81 -3.37 -9.76
C MET A 413 10.02 -3.48 -10.70
N GLN A 414 9.99 -2.98 -11.94
CA GLN A 414 11.19 -2.90 -12.78
C GLN A 414 12.02 -1.62 -12.52
N LEU A 415 11.64 -0.79 -11.56
CA LEU A 415 12.39 0.42 -11.20
C LEU A 415 13.36 0.12 -10.05
N GLN A 416 14.57 0.67 -10.11
CA GLN A 416 15.59 0.50 -9.07
C GLN A 416 15.05 0.91 -7.69
N ARG A 417 14.39 2.07 -7.62
CA ARG A 417 13.79 2.65 -6.41
C ARG A 417 12.78 1.76 -5.68
N PHE A 418 12.24 0.73 -6.34
CA PHE A 418 11.20 -0.12 -5.76
C PHE A 418 11.65 -0.82 -4.47
N ALA A 419 12.91 -1.27 -4.42
CA ALA A 419 13.47 -2.04 -3.31
C ALA A 419 14.30 -1.19 -2.32
N GLU A 420 14.42 0.12 -2.56
CA GLU A 420 15.32 1.03 -1.83
C GLU A 420 14.58 1.88 -0.78
N ALA A 421 13.26 1.74 -0.66
CA ALA A 421 12.39 2.59 0.15
C ALA A 421 12.08 2.03 1.55
#